data_AF-A0A4Q4CL73-F1
#
_entry.id   AF-A0A4Q4CL73-F1
#
_cell.length_a   1.000
_cell.length_b   1.000
_cell.length_c   1.000
_cell.angle_alpha   90.00
_cell.angle_beta   90.00
_cell.angle_gamma   90.00
#
_symmetry.space_group_name_H-M   'P 1'
#
loop_
_entity.id
_entity.type
_entity.pdbx_description
1 polymer ?
#
loop_
_entity_poly.entity_id
_entity_poly.type
_entity_poly.pdbx_seq_one_letter_code
_entity_poly.pdbx_strand_id
1 'polypeptide(L)'
;VLQTCALSLLAFTGATQFAFVGVVASGGNPVTGALTGVLLGSRNLFYGLSIADRLKVRGWRKAATAHLVIDESTAMAVAQPDDESARTGFYWTGISIFLLWNLMTLVGAVAGNAIGDPRTYGLDAAVGAAFLGLLWPRLTSWFNRGIALLGAAVALGLVPFTAAGLPIIAGGAVAVALGLALRREAAA
;
A
#
# COMPACT_ATOMS: atom_id res chain seq x y z
N VAL A 1 3.95 -21.34 3.56
CA VAL A 1 2.55 -21.34 3.05
C VAL A 1 1.54 -20.89 4.10
N LEU A 2 1.29 -21.64 5.19
CA LEU A 2 0.24 -21.30 6.16
C LEU A 2 0.42 -19.92 6.80
N GLN A 3 1.63 -19.59 7.27
CA GLN A 3 1.92 -18.27 7.86
C GLN A 3 1.69 -17.12 6.85
N THR A 4 2.10 -17.30 5.60
CA THR A 4 1.89 -16.35 4.51
C THR A 4 0.41 -16.13 4.23
N CYS A 5 -0.38 -17.21 4.18
CA CYS A 5 -1.83 -17.14 3.94
C CYS A 5 -2.56 -16.52 5.14
N ALA A 6 -2.17 -16.86 6.37
CA ALA A 6 -2.73 -16.26 7.57
C ALA A 6 -2.46 -14.75 7.64
N LEU A 7 -1.23 -14.32 7.34
CA LEU A 7 -0.91 -12.91 7.21
C LEU A 7 -1.74 -12.24 6.10
N SER A 8 -1.90 -12.92 4.96
CA SER A 8 -2.69 -12.42 3.84
C SER A 8 -4.16 -12.16 4.19
N LEU A 9 -4.76 -13.11 4.90
CA LEU A 9 -6.15 -13.06 5.34
C LEU A 9 -6.38 -12.05 6.46
N LEU A 10 -5.46 -11.94 7.42
CA LEU A 10 -5.67 -11.11 8.61
C LEU A 10 -5.22 -9.66 8.42
N ALA A 11 -4.14 -9.43 7.67
CA ALA A 11 -3.55 -8.12 7.43
C ALA A 11 -3.87 -7.60 6.02
N PHE A 12 -5.12 -7.74 5.59
CA PHE A 12 -5.54 -7.44 4.21
C PHE A 12 -5.59 -5.94 3.90
N THR A 13 -4.45 -5.37 3.49
CA THR A 13 -4.36 -3.98 2.99
C THR A 13 -3.27 -3.79 1.93
N GLY A 14 -2.56 -4.86 1.54
CA GLY A 14 -1.34 -4.82 0.72
C GLY A 14 -0.16 -4.14 1.42
N ALA A 15 -0.29 -2.84 1.71
CA ALA A 15 0.71 -2.02 2.39
C ALA A 15 1.15 -2.59 3.74
N THR A 16 0.21 -3.05 4.59
CA THR A 16 0.53 -3.66 5.89
C THR A 16 1.33 -4.95 5.72
N GLN A 17 1.02 -5.76 4.71
CA GLN A 17 1.74 -7.02 4.44
C GLN A 17 3.15 -6.76 3.94
N PHE A 18 3.31 -5.88 2.96
CA PHE A 18 4.64 -5.52 2.44
C PHE A 18 5.50 -4.85 3.51
N ALA A 19 4.90 -4.02 4.37
CA ALA A 19 5.61 -3.42 5.49
C ALA A 19 6.13 -4.48 6.48
N PHE A 20 5.25 -5.39 6.91
CA PHE A 20 5.60 -6.48 7.81
C PHE A 20 6.70 -7.37 7.21
N VAL A 21 6.48 -7.85 5.98
CA VAL A 21 7.42 -8.72 5.28
C VAL A 21 8.74 -8.00 5.02
N GLY A 22 8.73 -6.73 4.65
CA GLY A 22 9.93 -5.93 4.42
C GLY A 22 10.82 -5.83 5.66
N VAL A 23 10.23 -5.54 6.84
CA VAL A 23 10.97 -5.46 8.10
C VAL A 23 11.54 -6.83 8.50
N VAL A 24 10.73 -7.89 8.40
CA VAL A 24 11.19 -9.24 8.78
C VAL A 24 12.26 -9.75 7.81
N ALA A 25 12.10 -9.51 6.50
CA ALA A 25 13.06 -9.92 5.48
C ALA A 25 14.40 -9.18 5.60
N SER A 26 14.41 -7.95 6.12
CA SER A 26 15.65 -7.22 6.41
C SER A 26 16.31 -7.60 7.74
N GLY A 27 15.85 -8.69 8.39
CA GLY A 27 16.38 -9.17 9.68
C GLY A 27 15.79 -8.46 10.92
N GLY A 28 14.75 -7.65 10.75
CA GLY A 28 14.04 -7.01 11.86
C GLY A 28 13.13 -7.98 12.62
N ASN A 29 12.77 -7.60 13.86
CA ASN A 29 11.87 -8.41 14.69
C ASN A 29 10.41 -8.33 14.16
N PRO A 30 9.65 -9.46 14.13
CA PRO A 30 8.23 -9.48 13.76
C PRO A 30 7.34 -8.48 14.49
N VAL A 31 7.63 -8.15 15.76
CA VAL A 31 6.89 -7.14 16.52
C VAL A 31 7.05 -5.76 15.88
N THR A 32 8.27 -5.39 15.51
CA THR A 32 8.54 -4.14 14.79
C THR A 32 7.83 -4.15 13.45
N GLY A 33 7.87 -5.26 12.72
CA GLY A 33 7.14 -5.41 11.45
C GLY A 33 5.63 -5.22 11.62
N ALA A 34 5.04 -5.78 12.70
CA ALA A 34 3.62 -5.63 12.99
C ALA A 34 3.26 -4.18 13.33
N LEU A 35 4.09 -3.51 14.14
CA LEU A 35 3.92 -2.09 14.46
C LEU A 35 4.02 -1.22 13.20
N THR A 36 5.01 -1.44 12.34
CA THR A 36 5.12 -0.76 11.05
C THR A 36 3.88 -1.01 10.20
N GLY A 37 3.41 -2.25 10.14
CA GLY A 37 2.19 -2.62 9.42
C GLY A 37 0.94 -1.91 9.94
N VAL A 38 0.77 -1.80 11.27
CA VAL A 38 -0.34 -1.08 11.91
C VAL A 38 -0.25 0.42 11.64
N LEU A 39 0.95 1.01 11.74
CA LEU A 39 1.17 2.42 11.45
C LEU A 39 0.81 2.75 9.99
N LEU A 40 1.25 1.93 9.04
CA LEU A 40 0.91 2.11 7.62
C LEU A 40 -0.57 1.83 7.35
N GLY A 41 -1.15 0.83 8.03
CA GLY A 41 -2.56 0.46 7.92
C GLY A 41 -3.51 1.47 8.56
N SER A 42 -3.02 2.36 9.42
CA SER A 42 -3.84 3.39 10.09
C SER A 42 -4.60 4.29 9.11
N ARG A 43 -4.10 4.45 7.89
CA ARG A 43 -4.81 5.18 6.81
C ARG A 43 -6.19 4.61 6.51
N ASN A 44 -6.37 3.30 6.65
CA ASN A 44 -7.63 2.62 6.39
C ASN A 44 -8.71 3.00 7.43
N LEU A 45 -8.30 3.45 8.63
CA LEU A 45 -9.24 4.03 9.59
C LEU A 45 -9.89 5.29 9.02
N PHE A 46 -9.10 6.20 8.45
CA PHE A 46 -9.63 7.43 7.86
C PHE A 46 -10.51 7.16 6.65
N TYR A 47 -10.14 6.18 5.81
CA TYR A 47 -11.00 5.71 4.73
C TYR A 47 -12.34 5.20 5.26
N GLY A 48 -12.31 4.34 6.28
CA GLY A 48 -13.51 3.79 6.90
C GLY A 48 -14.42 4.87 7.48
N LEU A 49 -13.85 5.89 8.13
CA LEU A 49 -14.60 7.06 8.62
C LEU A 49 -15.24 7.84 7.47
N SER A 50 -14.52 8.05 6.36
CA SER A 50 -15.02 8.83 5.21
C SER A 50 -16.21 8.20 4.49
N ILE A 51 -16.34 6.86 4.53
CA ILE A 51 -17.41 6.13 3.82
C ILE A 51 -18.48 5.56 4.77
N ALA A 52 -18.30 5.69 6.09
CA ALA A 52 -19.18 5.10 7.10
C ALA A 52 -20.66 5.49 6.88
N ASP A 53 -20.92 6.77 6.60
CA ASP A 53 -22.26 7.32 6.42
C ASP A 53 -22.93 6.86 5.12
N ARG A 54 -22.16 6.49 4.09
CA ARG A 54 -22.69 5.94 2.83
C ARG A 54 -23.01 4.46 2.97
N LEU A 55 -22.14 3.70 3.64
CA LEU A 55 -22.30 2.26 3.83
C LEU A 55 -23.41 1.92 4.85
N LYS A 56 -23.62 2.75 5.88
CA LYS A 56 -24.66 2.59 6.93
C LYS A 56 -24.71 1.19 7.56
N VAL A 57 -23.58 0.50 7.66
CA VAL A 57 -23.48 -0.87 8.20
C VAL A 57 -23.52 -0.86 9.72
N ARG A 58 -24.27 -1.79 10.32
CA ARG A 58 -24.46 -1.91 11.77
C ARG A 58 -24.15 -3.32 12.27
N GLY A 59 -23.92 -3.43 13.58
CA GLY A 59 -23.69 -4.71 14.27
C GLY A 59 -22.42 -5.42 13.83
N TRP A 60 -22.43 -6.75 13.87
CA TRP A 60 -21.28 -7.61 13.54
C TRP A 60 -20.79 -7.44 12.10
N ARG A 61 -21.67 -7.06 11.17
CA ARG A 61 -21.31 -6.79 9.76
C ARG A 61 -20.33 -5.64 9.62
N LYS A 62 -20.26 -4.75 10.61
CA LYS A 62 -19.30 -3.64 10.63
C LYS A 62 -17.86 -4.13 10.67
N ALA A 63 -17.58 -5.23 11.38
CA ALA A 63 -16.23 -5.81 11.43
C ALA A 63 -15.82 -6.39 10.07
N ALA A 64 -16.71 -7.16 9.43
CA ALA A 64 -16.47 -7.70 8.09
C ALA A 64 -16.32 -6.58 7.03
N THR A 65 -17.14 -5.54 7.13
CA THR A 65 -17.04 -4.37 6.24
C THR A 65 -15.73 -3.62 6.46
N ALA A 66 -15.33 -3.39 7.71
CA ALA A 66 -14.08 -2.74 8.07
C ALA A 66 -12.87 -3.50 7.52
N HIS A 67 -12.93 -4.83 7.51
CA HIS A 67 -11.88 -5.65 6.92
C HIS A 67 -11.71 -5.44 5.41
N LEU A 68 -12.76 -5.04 4.69
CA LEU A 68 -12.73 -4.73 3.26
C LEU A 68 -12.41 -3.26 2.95
N VAL A 69 -12.10 -2.45 3.97
CA VAL A 69 -11.73 -1.04 3.77
C VAL A 69 -10.27 -0.96 3.33
N ILE A 70 -10.09 -0.71 2.04
CA ILE A 70 -8.82 -0.43 1.36
C ILE A 70 -9.02 0.79 0.46
N ASP A 71 -7.94 1.36 -0.08
CA ASP A 71 -8.00 2.55 -0.93
C ASP A 71 -8.83 2.30 -2.20
N GLU A 72 -8.76 1.11 -2.79
CA GLU A 72 -9.51 0.76 -4.00
C GLU A 72 -11.02 0.66 -3.74
N SER A 73 -11.45 -0.06 -2.69
CA SER A 73 -12.87 -0.18 -2.35
C SER A 73 -13.46 1.16 -1.91
N THR A 74 -12.66 1.98 -1.23
CA THR A 74 -13.03 3.35 -0.83
C THR A 74 -13.16 4.26 -2.05
N ALA A 75 -12.18 4.27 -2.94
CA ALA A 75 -12.20 5.09 -4.15
C ALA A 75 -13.40 4.73 -5.04
N MET A 76 -13.67 3.43 -5.20
CA MET A 76 -14.80 2.95 -5.99
C MET A 76 -16.16 3.29 -5.36
N ALA A 77 -16.24 3.39 -4.03
CA ALA A 77 -17.45 3.83 -3.34
C ALA A 77 -17.67 5.35 -3.45
N VAL A 78 -16.61 6.13 -3.24
CA VAL A 78 -16.66 7.61 -3.27
C VAL A 78 -17.00 8.13 -4.66
N ALA A 79 -16.53 7.46 -5.73
CA ALA A 79 -16.81 7.83 -7.11
C ALA A 79 -18.29 7.70 -7.53
N GLN A 80 -19.13 7.06 -6.71
CA GLN A 80 -20.53 6.78 -7.07
C GLN A 80 -21.46 7.93 -6.69
N PRO A 81 -22.55 8.15 -7.46
CA PRO A 81 -23.45 9.28 -7.24
C PRO A 81 -24.37 9.11 -6.02
N ASP A 82 -24.74 7.88 -5.68
CA ASP A 82 -25.71 7.57 -4.62
C ASP A 82 -25.19 6.49 -3.64
N ASP A 83 -25.91 6.27 -2.54
CA ASP A 83 -25.52 5.33 -1.48
C ASP A 83 -25.58 3.85 -1.91
N GLU A 84 -26.51 3.48 -2.80
CA GLU A 84 -26.67 2.10 -3.26
C GLU A 84 -25.55 1.72 -4.22
N SER A 85 -25.27 2.58 -5.19
CA SER A 85 -24.14 2.45 -6.09
C SER A 85 -22.82 2.45 -5.32
N ALA A 86 -22.66 3.31 -4.30
CA ALA A 86 -21.46 3.34 -3.46
C ALA A 86 -21.22 2.03 -2.71
N ARG A 87 -22.27 1.41 -2.15
CA ARG A 87 -22.16 0.09 -1.51
C ARG A 87 -21.80 -0.98 -2.52
N THR A 88 -22.42 -0.95 -3.69
CA THR A 88 -22.13 -1.89 -4.77
C THR A 88 -20.67 -1.79 -5.20
N GLY A 89 -20.19 -0.58 -5.48
CA GLY A 89 -18.78 -0.31 -5.81
C GLY A 89 -17.83 -0.74 -4.70
N PHE A 90 -18.15 -0.44 -3.44
CA PHE A 90 -17.36 -0.85 -2.27
C PHE A 90 -17.21 -2.37 -2.18
N TYR A 91 -18.34 -3.10 -2.13
CA TYR A 91 -18.32 -4.54 -1.88
C TYR A 91 -17.76 -5.33 -3.05
N TRP A 92 -18.13 -5.00 -4.29
CA TRP A 92 -17.60 -5.72 -5.46
C TRP A 92 -16.09 -5.54 -5.57
N THR A 93 -15.60 -4.31 -5.37
CA THR A 93 -14.15 -4.04 -5.41
C THR A 93 -13.44 -4.73 -4.25
N GLY A 94 -13.92 -4.54 -3.03
CA GLY A 94 -13.32 -5.11 -1.82
C GLY A 94 -13.28 -6.63 -1.84
N ILE A 95 -14.39 -7.30 -2.18
CA ILE A 95 -14.47 -8.76 -2.24
C ILE A 95 -13.60 -9.30 -3.38
N SER A 96 -13.65 -8.70 -4.57
CA SER A 96 -12.87 -9.18 -5.71
C SER A 96 -11.37 -9.10 -5.42
N ILE A 97 -10.91 -7.95 -4.88
CA ILE A 97 -9.50 -7.79 -4.51
C ILE A 97 -9.15 -8.74 -3.36
N PHE A 98 -10.01 -8.90 -2.35
CA PHE A 98 -9.75 -9.84 -1.25
C PHE A 98 -9.54 -11.27 -1.73
N LEU A 99 -10.43 -11.76 -2.60
CA LEU A 99 -10.34 -13.12 -3.13
C LEU A 99 -9.12 -13.30 -4.04
N LEU A 100 -8.92 -12.40 -5.01
CA LEU A 100 -7.81 -12.49 -5.96
C LEU A 100 -6.46 -12.33 -5.25
N TRP A 101 -6.36 -11.41 -4.29
CA TRP A 101 -5.15 -11.18 -3.50
C TRP A 101 -4.78 -12.43 -2.70
N ASN A 102 -5.72 -13.00 -1.94
CA ASN A 102 -5.47 -14.20 -1.15
C ASN A 102 -5.17 -15.42 -2.03
N LEU A 103 -5.85 -15.55 -3.17
CA LEU A 103 -5.57 -16.60 -4.13
C LEU A 103 -4.16 -16.47 -4.71
N MET A 104 -3.75 -15.28 -5.15
CA MET A 104 -2.41 -15.05 -5.66
C MET A 104 -1.34 -15.18 -4.57
N THR A 105 -1.62 -14.81 -3.33
CA THR A 105 -0.72 -15.08 -2.21
C THR A 105 -0.54 -16.58 -1.97
N LEU A 106 -1.62 -17.37 -2.03
CA LEU A 106 -1.54 -18.82 -1.92
C LEU A 106 -0.71 -19.41 -3.08
N VAL A 107 -1.02 -19.01 -4.32
CA VAL A 107 -0.29 -19.44 -5.51
C VAL A 107 1.19 -19.09 -5.37
N GLY A 108 1.52 -17.85 -5.01
CA GLY A 108 2.89 -17.39 -4.79
C GLY A 108 3.60 -18.13 -3.65
N ALA A 109 2.91 -18.43 -2.55
CA ALA A 109 3.48 -19.17 -1.43
C ALA A 109 3.77 -20.64 -1.76
N VAL A 110 2.94 -21.27 -2.60
CA VAL A 110 3.17 -22.64 -3.09
C VAL A 110 4.23 -22.67 -4.17
N ALA A 111 4.12 -21.78 -5.17
CA ALA A 111 5.08 -21.68 -6.26
C ALA A 111 6.48 -21.30 -5.76
N GLY A 112 6.57 -20.42 -4.75
CA GLY A 112 7.83 -20.03 -4.12
C GLY A 112 8.63 -21.20 -3.54
N ASN A 113 7.95 -22.23 -3.04
CA ASN A 113 8.63 -23.45 -2.57
C ASN A 113 9.16 -24.31 -3.73
N ALA A 114 8.58 -24.18 -4.93
CA ALA A 114 8.91 -25.00 -6.10
C ALA A 114 9.96 -24.36 -7.01
N ILE A 115 10.00 -23.04 -7.11
CA ILE A 115 10.84 -22.31 -8.08
C ILE A 115 12.26 -22.00 -7.57
N GLY A 116 12.57 -22.25 -6.29
CA GLY A 116 13.88 -21.94 -5.70
C GLY A 116 14.03 -20.47 -5.33
N ASP A 117 15.22 -19.90 -5.48
CA ASP A 117 15.48 -18.50 -5.12
C ASP A 117 14.75 -17.52 -6.07
N PRO A 118 13.80 -16.71 -5.57
CA PRO A 118 13.06 -15.75 -6.40
C PRO A 118 13.96 -14.70 -7.08
N ARG A 119 15.14 -14.41 -6.51
CA ARG A 119 16.11 -13.45 -7.05
C ARG A 119 16.68 -13.88 -8.40
N THR A 120 16.74 -15.18 -8.66
CA THR A 120 17.19 -15.71 -9.96
C THR A 120 16.29 -15.28 -11.11
N TYR A 121 15.02 -14.98 -10.82
CA TYR A 121 14.03 -14.52 -11.79
C TYR A 121 13.72 -13.02 -11.68
N GLY A 122 14.43 -12.28 -10.82
CA GLY A 122 14.16 -10.86 -10.55
C GLY A 122 12.83 -10.59 -9.85
N LEU A 123 12.23 -11.60 -9.20
CA LEU A 123 10.93 -11.44 -8.53
C LEU A 123 11.02 -10.58 -7.26
N ASP A 124 12.22 -10.39 -6.72
CA ASP A 124 12.51 -9.46 -5.62
C ASP A 124 12.36 -7.99 -6.02
N ALA A 125 12.46 -7.67 -7.32
CA ALA A 125 12.22 -6.34 -7.85
C ALA A 125 10.74 -6.08 -8.22
N ALA A 126 9.89 -7.11 -8.21
CA ALA A 126 8.52 -7.03 -8.75
C ALA A 126 7.66 -5.96 -8.04
N VAL A 127 7.74 -5.89 -6.70
CA VAL A 127 6.98 -4.89 -5.92
C VAL A 127 7.45 -3.47 -6.24
N GLY A 128 8.77 -3.25 -6.30
CA GLY A 128 9.34 -1.96 -6.69
C GLY A 128 8.93 -1.55 -8.11
N ALA A 129 8.98 -2.50 -9.05
CA ALA A 129 8.55 -2.29 -10.43
C ALA A 129 7.06 -1.93 -10.53
N ALA A 130 6.19 -2.57 -9.73
CA ALA A 130 4.77 -2.25 -9.68
C ALA A 130 4.53 -0.80 -9.21
N PHE A 131 5.21 -0.35 -8.16
CA PHE A 131 5.13 1.04 -7.70
C PHE A 131 5.67 2.03 -8.74
N LEU A 132 6.75 1.70 -9.44
CA LEU A 132 7.24 2.52 -10.54
C LEU A 132 6.23 2.58 -11.70
N GLY A 133 5.56 1.47 -12.00
CA GLY A 133 4.46 1.42 -12.97
C GLY A 133 3.30 2.33 -12.58
N LEU A 134 2.94 2.40 -11.29
CA LEU A 134 1.93 3.34 -10.78
C LEU A 134 2.40 4.81 -10.82
N LEU A 135 3.69 5.04 -10.60
CA LEU A 135 4.29 6.37 -10.66
C LEU A 135 4.40 6.88 -12.11
N TRP A 136 4.66 6.00 -13.07
CA TRP A 136 4.98 6.36 -14.45
C TRP A 136 3.96 7.30 -15.11
N PRO A 137 2.63 7.07 -15.06
CA PRO A 137 1.64 7.99 -15.61
C PRO A 137 1.59 9.37 -14.94
N ARG A 138 2.17 9.52 -13.74
CA ARG A 138 2.24 10.79 -13.00
C ARG A 138 3.45 11.64 -13.40
N LEU A 139 4.43 11.08 -14.12
CA LEU A 139 5.68 11.74 -14.54
C LEU A 139 5.55 12.52 -15.86
N THR A 140 4.46 13.27 -16.01
CA THR A 140 4.12 13.99 -17.24
C THR A 140 4.96 15.23 -17.48
N SER A 141 5.38 15.93 -16.43
CA SER A 141 6.18 17.16 -16.52
C SER A 141 7.64 16.95 -16.10
N TRP A 142 8.54 17.75 -16.66
CA TRP A 142 9.95 17.82 -16.22
C TRP A 142 10.07 18.14 -14.73
N PHE A 143 9.15 18.94 -14.22
CA PHE A 143 9.04 19.25 -12.80
C PHE A 143 8.75 18.01 -11.94
N ASN A 144 7.71 17.23 -12.27
CA ASN A 144 7.37 16.01 -11.53
C ASN A 144 8.50 14.98 -11.59
N ARG A 145 9.18 14.89 -12.75
CA ARG A 145 10.36 14.04 -12.93
C ARG A 145 11.51 14.48 -12.02
N GLY A 146 11.79 15.78 -11.94
CA GLY A 146 12.82 16.34 -11.06
C GLY A 146 12.57 16.03 -9.58
N ILE A 147 11.33 16.23 -9.10
CA ILE A 147 10.94 15.88 -7.73
C ILE A 147 11.12 14.38 -7.46
N ALA A 148 10.65 13.53 -8.38
CA ALA A 148 10.78 12.09 -8.23
C ALA A 148 12.25 11.63 -8.18
N LEU A 149 13.10 12.15 -9.07
CA LEU A 149 14.53 11.84 -9.11
C LEU A 149 15.25 12.31 -7.84
N LEU A 150 14.92 13.50 -7.33
CA LEU A 150 15.50 14.01 -6.09
C LEU A 150 15.09 13.17 -4.88
N GLY A 151 13.81 12.84 -4.76
CA GLY A 151 13.31 11.95 -3.70
C GLY A 151 13.99 10.58 -3.74
N ALA A 152 14.18 10.03 -4.95
CA ALA A 152 14.92 8.78 -5.15
C ALA A 152 16.40 8.92 -4.77
N ALA A 153 17.07 10.01 -5.17
CA ALA A 153 18.47 10.26 -4.83
C ALA A 153 18.68 10.38 -3.31
N VAL A 154 17.79 11.10 -2.61
CA VAL A 154 17.81 11.22 -1.15
C VAL A 154 17.61 9.86 -0.49
N ALA A 155 16.60 9.10 -0.92
CA ALA A 155 16.35 7.77 -0.37
C ALA A 155 17.56 6.86 -0.59
N LEU A 156 18.04 6.72 -1.83
CA LEU A 156 19.19 5.84 -2.14
C LEU A 156 20.46 6.27 -1.40
N GLY A 157 20.71 7.57 -1.28
CA GLY A 157 21.86 8.10 -0.55
C GLY A 157 21.82 7.81 0.96
N LEU A 158 20.63 7.67 1.56
CA LEU A 158 20.45 7.37 2.99
C LEU A 158 20.46 5.88 3.33
N VAL A 159 20.30 4.99 2.35
CA VAL A 159 20.29 3.53 2.55
C VAL A 159 21.48 3.03 3.39
N PRO A 160 22.75 3.41 3.12
CA PRO A 160 23.89 2.87 3.88
C PRO A 160 24.04 3.45 5.29
N PHE A 161 23.31 4.52 5.62
CA PHE A 161 23.52 5.27 6.87
C PHE A 161 22.36 5.16 7.86
N THR A 162 21.23 4.59 7.46
CA THR A 162 19.99 4.64 8.24
C THR A 162 19.27 3.29 8.31
N ALA A 163 18.40 3.14 9.30
CA ALA A 163 17.59 1.94 9.45
C ALA A 163 16.57 1.78 8.31
N ALA A 164 16.16 0.55 8.04
CA ALA A 164 15.15 0.23 7.03
C ALA A 164 13.87 1.08 7.24
N GLY A 165 13.36 1.66 6.15
CA GLY A 165 12.18 2.53 6.15
C GLY A 165 12.47 4.03 6.30
N LEU A 166 13.53 4.43 7.00
CA LEU A 166 13.89 5.85 7.17
C LEU A 166 14.25 6.56 5.84
N PRO A 167 15.00 5.92 4.91
CA PRO A 167 15.27 6.50 3.60
C PRO A 167 14.00 6.86 2.81
N ILE A 168 12.97 6.01 2.91
CA ILE A 168 11.70 6.18 2.19
C ILE A 168 10.95 7.40 2.75
N ILE A 169 10.90 7.54 4.07
CA ILE A 169 10.26 8.67 4.75
C ILE A 169 10.97 9.98 4.39
N ALA A 170 12.31 10.00 4.45
CA ALA A 170 13.10 11.18 4.13
C ALA A 170 12.93 11.62 2.66
N GLY A 171 13.03 10.68 1.71
CA GLY A 171 12.80 10.97 0.29
C GLY A 171 11.39 11.48 0.02
N GLY A 172 10.37 10.88 0.65
CA GLY A 172 8.99 11.35 0.58
C GLY A 172 8.78 12.75 1.17
N ALA A 173 9.39 13.03 2.33
CA ALA A 173 9.31 14.34 2.98
C ALA A 173 9.93 15.45 2.11
N VAL A 174 11.09 15.20 1.50
CA VAL A 174 11.71 16.14 0.55
C VAL A 174 10.80 16.40 -0.65
N ALA A 175 10.22 15.34 -1.23
CA ALA A 175 9.32 15.46 -2.37
C ALA A 175 8.06 16.29 -2.03
N VAL A 176 7.48 16.07 -0.85
CA VAL A 176 6.30 16.82 -0.37
C VAL A 176 6.66 18.28 -0.08
N ALA A 177 7.75 18.54 0.64
CA ALA A 177 8.17 19.89 1.01
C ALA A 177 8.41 20.76 -0.24
N LEU A 178 9.11 20.23 -1.24
CA LEU A 178 9.36 20.92 -2.50
C LEU A 178 8.09 21.10 -3.32
N GLY A 179 7.26 20.05 -3.41
CA GLY A 179 5.96 20.14 -4.09
C GLY A 179 5.05 21.23 -3.50
N LEU A 180 5.09 21.43 -2.18
CA LEU A 180 4.33 22.48 -1.48
C LEU A 180 4.94 23.87 -1.65
N ALA A 181 6.27 24.00 -1.54
CA ALA A 181 6.96 25.28 -1.68
C ALA A 181 6.74 25.88 -3.09
N LEU A 182 6.88 25.04 -4.11
CA LEU A 182 6.80 25.48 -5.52
C LEU A 182 5.36 25.72 -5.97
N ARG A 183 4.37 25.03 -5.38
CA ARG A 183 2.94 25.36 -5.57
C ARG A 183 2.56 26.72 -5.00
N ARG A 184 3.21 27.16 -3.91
CA ARG A 184 2.97 28.47 -3.31
C ARG A 184 3.52 29.60 -4.17
N GLU A 185 4.69 29.41 -4.79
CA GLU A 185 5.27 30.39 -5.71
C GLU A 185 4.47 30.55 -7.00
N ALA A 186 3.88 29.48 -7.52
CA ALA A 186 3.02 29.56 -8.71
C ALA A 186 1.64 30.22 -8.45
N ALA A 187 1.26 30.39 -7.18
CA ALA A 187 -0.01 30.98 -6.76
C ALA A 187 0.13 32.42 -6.21
N ALA A 188 1.36 32.93 -6.12
CA ALA A 188 1.70 34.29 -5.69
C ALA A 188 2.03 35.16 -6.90
#